data_AF-A0A2N3E8C8-F1
#
_entry.id   AF-A0A2N3E8C8-F1
#
_cell.length_a   1.000
_cell.length_b   1.000
_cell.length_c   1.000
_cell.angle_alpha   90.00
_cell.angle_beta   90.00
_cell.angle_gamma   90.00
#
_symmetry.space_group_name_H-M   'P 1'
#
loop_
_entity.id
_entity.type
_entity.pdbx_description
1 polymer ?
#
loop_
_entity_poly.entity_id
_entity_poly.type
_entity_poly.pdbx_seq_one_letter_code
_entity_poly.pdbx_strand_id
1 'polypeptide(L)' 'GERSIIVEGSAGDGEPVALHTGPDTMSDVIAYAQKGLVARVTACDSHWCRVEVQGYEGWARQSTLWGVYPGEAFE' A
#
# COMPACT_ATOMS: atom_id res chain seq x y z
N GLY A 1 4.27 -9.95 -9.39
CA GLY A 1 5.72 -9.78 -9.60
C GLY A 1 6.30 -8.91 -8.51
N GLU A 2 6.99 -9.51 -7.55
CA GLU A 2 7.43 -8.85 -6.32
C GLU A 2 8.48 -7.75 -6.55
N ARG A 3 8.29 -6.57 -5.97
CA ARG A 3 9.27 -5.48 -6.01
C ARG A 3 9.15 -4.51 -4.83
N SER A 4 10.17 -3.67 -4.66
CA SER A 4 10.16 -2.61 -3.65
C SER A 4 9.34 -1.41 -4.10
N ILE A 5 8.62 -0.81 -3.17
CA ILE A 5 7.85 0.43 -3.33
C ILE A 5 8.18 1.39 -2.19
N ILE A 6 7.83 2.67 -2.35
CA ILE A 6 7.94 3.65 -1.26
C ILE A 6 6.52 4.05 -0.86
N VAL A 7 6.25 4.09 0.43
CA VAL A 7 5.01 4.65 0.97
C VAL A 7 5.07 6.16 0.80
N GLU A 8 4.27 6.72 -0.11
CA GLU A 8 4.28 8.15 -0.41
C GLU A 8 3.32 8.96 0.48
N GLY A 9 2.29 8.28 1.02
CA GLY A 9 1.21 8.90 1.78
C GLY A 9 0.06 9.38 0.89
N SER A 10 -1.02 9.87 1.50
CA SER A 10 -2.05 10.60 0.76
C SER A 10 -1.51 11.95 0.29
N ALA A 11 -2.13 12.53 -0.76
CA ALA A 11 -1.80 13.86 -1.26
C ALA A 11 -2.19 14.94 -0.21
N GLY A 12 -1.32 15.14 0.78
CA GLY A 12 -1.49 16.07 1.90
C GLY A 12 -0.83 15.57 3.18
N ASP A 13 0.00 16.41 3.80
CA ASP A 13 0.34 16.41 5.24
C ASP A 13 1.02 15.18 5.88
N GLY A 14 1.69 14.31 5.11
CA GLY A 14 2.56 13.28 5.69
C GLY A 14 1.83 12.26 6.58
N GLU A 15 0.50 12.17 6.43
CA GLU A 15 -0.32 11.22 7.14
C GLU A 15 0.10 9.78 6.78
N PRO A 16 0.16 8.88 7.77
CA PRO A 16 0.50 7.50 7.51
C PRO A 16 -0.59 6.82 6.66
N VAL A 17 -0.17 5.88 5.83
CA VAL A 17 -1.06 5.04 5.03
C VAL A 17 -1.62 3.93 5.90
N ALA A 18 -2.95 3.82 5.98
CA ALA A 18 -3.59 2.68 6.63
C ALA A 18 -3.40 1.41 5.77
N LEU A 19 -2.98 0.33 6.42
CA LEU A 19 -3.00 -1.01 5.85
C LEU A 19 -4.26 -1.72 6.33
N HIS A 20 -5.05 -2.21 5.38
CA HIS A 20 -6.31 -2.88 5.63
C HIS A 20 -6.18 -4.40 5.54
N THR A 21 -7.07 -5.13 6.20
CA THR A 21 -7.18 -6.60 6.05
C THR A 21 -7.60 -7.04 4.65
N GLY A 22 -8.34 -6.18 3.92
CA GLY A 22 -8.82 -6.42 2.55
C GLY A 22 -8.71 -5.17 1.65
N PRO A 23 -8.87 -5.33 0.33
CA PRO A 23 -8.77 -4.25 -0.67
C PRO A 23 -10.03 -3.37 -0.70
N ASP A 24 -10.45 -2.87 0.46
CA ASP A 24 -11.61 -1.99 0.58
C ASP A 24 -11.46 -1.09 1.83
N THR A 25 -12.10 0.08 1.81
CA THR A 25 -11.99 1.04 2.92
C THR A 25 -12.82 0.70 4.14
N MET A 26 -13.70 -0.29 4.05
CA MET A 26 -14.53 -0.76 5.17
C MET A 26 -13.85 -1.90 5.95
N SER A 27 -12.83 -2.53 5.36
CA SER A 27 -11.97 -3.51 6.01
C SER A 27 -11.19 -2.92 7.18
N ASP A 28 -11.01 -3.73 8.23
CA ASP A 28 -10.29 -3.35 9.43
C ASP A 28 -8.86 -2.89 9.13
N VAL A 29 -8.41 -1.85 9.84
CA VAL A 29 -7.04 -1.35 9.77
C VAL A 29 -6.15 -2.19 10.69
N ILE A 30 -5.08 -2.75 10.14
CA ILE A 30 -4.12 -3.60 10.88
C ILE A 30 -2.80 -2.90 11.21
N ALA A 31 -2.46 -1.85 10.46
CA ALA A 31 -1.24 -1.08 10.67
C ALA A 31 -1.32 0.30 10.00
N TYR A 32 -0.44 1.20 10.41
CA TYR A 32 -0.25 2.51 9.80
C TYR A 32 1.20 2.65 9.34
N ALA A 33 1.43 2.72 8.03
CA ALA A 33 2.74 2.84 7.42
C ALA A 33 3.10 4.31 7.22
N GLN A 34 4.20 4.76 7.85
CA GLN A 34 4.68 6.13 7.71
C GLN A 34 5.21 6.40 6.29
N LYS A 35 5.07 7.66 5.85
CA LYS A 35 5.67 8.13 4.60
C LYS A 35 7.18 7.89 4.59
N GLY A 36 7.71 7.47 3.43
CA GLY A 36 9.13 7.21 3.21
C GLY A 36 9.57 5.80 3.60
N LEU A 37 8.70 4.98 4.18
CA LEU A 37 9.01 3.57 4.40
C LEU A 37 9.15 2.84 3.06
N VAL A 38 10.21 2.05 2.95
CA VAL A 38 10.35 1.08 1.87
C VAL A 38 9.56 -0.16 2.25
N ALA A 39 8.64 -0.55 1.38
CA ALA A 39 7.82 -1.75 1.53
C ALA A 39 7.96 -2.61 0.29
N ARG A 40 7.38 -3.80 0.35
CA ARG A 40 7.39 -4.77 -0.73
C ARG A 40 5.98 -4.93 -1.24
N VAL A 41 5.74 -4.81 -2.54
CA VAL A 41 4.42 -5.09 -3.13
C VAL A 41 4.38 -6.52 -3.65
N THR A 42 3.36 -7.27 -3.26
CA THR A 42 3.16 -8.67 -3.68
C THR A 42 2.12 -8.78 -4.78
N ALA A 43 1.04 -8.00 -4.70
CA ALA A 43 -0.08 -8.04 -5.64
C ALA A 43 -0.73 -6.66 -5.76
N CYS A 44 -1.39 -6.38 -6.88
CA CYS A 44 -2.25 -5.22 -7.06
C CYS A 44 -3.50 -5.55 -7.88
N ASP A 45 -4.62 -4.90 -7.60
CA ASP A 45 -5.93 -5.11 -8.24
C ASP A 45 -6.48 -3.86 -8.94
N SER A 46 -5.59 -3.05 -9.56
CA SER A 46 -5.84 -1.74 -10.18
C SER A 46 -6.11 -0.56 -9.23
N HIS A 47 -6.56 -0.79 -7.99
CA HIS A 47 -6.83 0.29 -7.03
C HIS A 47 -6.16 0.06 -5.68
N TRP A 48 -5.91 -1.20 -5.33
CA TRP A 48 -5.27 -1.63 -4.11
C TRP A 48 -4.04 -2.44 -4.42
N CYS A 49 -3.11 -2.41 -3.49
CA CYS A 49 -1.90 -3.19 -3.55
C CYS A 49 -1.68 -3.85 -2.19
N ARG A 50 -1.44 -5.16 -2.22
CA ARG A 50 -0.99 -5.91 -1.05
C ARG A 50 0.49 -5.62 -0.83
N VAL A 51 0.81 -5.11 0.35
CA VAL A 51 2.14 -4.67 0.73
C VAL A 51 2.60 -5.35 2.00
N GLU A 52 3.89 -5.68 2.05
CA GLU A 52 4.59 -6.15 3.25
C GLU A 52 5.57 -5.06 3.72
N VAL A 53 5.46 -4.66 4.99
CA VAL A 53 6.34 -3.65 5.61
C VAL A 53 6.56 -3.99 7.09
N GLN A 54 7.83 -4.13 7.49
CA GLN A 54 8.23 -4.43 8.87
C GLN A 54 7.46 -5.60 9.51
N GLY A 55 7.16 -6.66 8.74
CA GLY A 55 6.44 -7.85 9.21
C GLY A 55 4.91 -7.71 9.24
N TYR A 56 4.35 -6.57 8.84
CA TYR A 56 2.93 -6.39 8.59
C TYR A 56 2.63 -6.63 7.12
N GLU A 57 1.55 -7.36 6.82
CA GLU A 57 1.07 -7.60 5.47
C GLU A 57 -0.40 -7.21 5.36
N GLY A 58 -0.71 -6.28 4.46
CA GLY A 58 -2.07 -5.77 4.28
C GLY A 58 -2.24 -5.01 2.97
N TRP A 59 -3.41 -4.42 2.80
CA TRP A 59 -3.80 -3.72 1.56
C TRP A 59 -3.73 -2.20 1.75
N ALA A 60 -3.06 -1.53 0.83
CA ALA A 60 -2.99 -0.07 0.74
C ALA A 60 -3.57 0.40 -0.60
N ARG A 61 -4.11 1.62 -0.64
CA ARG A 61 -4.53 2.22 -1.91
C ARG A 61 -3.31 2.47 -2.79
N GLN A 62 -3.39 2.07 -4.06
CA GLN A 62 -2.33 2.25 -5.07
C GLN A 62 -1.88 3.72 -5.16
N SER A 63 -2.83 4.66 -5.05
CA SER A 63 -2.55 6.10 -5.10
C SER A 63 -1.68 6.64 -3.96
N THR A 64 -1.41 5.83 -2.93
CA THR A 64 -0.57 6.21 -1.78
C THR A 64 0.84 5.64 -1.85
N LEU A 65 1.17 4.94 -2.94
CA LEU A 65 2.42 4.21 -3.13
C LEU A 65 3.16 4.73 -4.37
N TRP A 66 4.48 4.87 -4.24
CA TRP A 66 5.38 5.10 -5.35
C TRP A 66 6.01 3.79 -5.82
N GLY A 67 6.11 3.59 -7.13
CA GLY A 67 6.62 2.33 -7.72
C GLY A 67 5.54 1.32 -8.09
N VAL A 68 4.28 1.76 -8.10
CA VAL A 68 3.12 1.09 -8.73
C VAL A 68 2.45 2.08 -9.68
N TYR A 69 2.07 1.63 -10.87
CA TYR A 69 1.51 2.50 -11.91
C TYR A 69 -0.01 2.55 -11.83
N PRO A 70 -0.65 3.68 -12.18
CA PRO A 70 -2.11 3.79 -12.21
C PRO A 70 -2.76 2.64 -13.00
N GLY A 71 -3.67 1.91 -12.38
CA GLY A 71 -4.39 0.80 -12.99
C GLY A 71 -3.59 -0.49 -13.12
N GLU A 72 -2.38 -0.55 -12.57
CA GLU A 72 -1.57 -1.76 -12.59
C GLU A 72 -2.23 -2.89 -11.79
N ALA A 73 -2.30 -4.07 -12.40
CA ALA A 73 -2.87 -5.27 -11.80
C ALA A 73 -1.95 -6.47 -12.04
N PHE A 74 -1.65 -7.22 -10.98
CA PHE A 74 -0.81 -8.42 -11.03
C PHE A 74 -0.96 -9.25 -9.75
N GLU A 75 -0.57 -10.52 -9.86
CA GLU A 75 -0.33 -11.44 -8.76
C GLU A 75 1.17 -11.68 -8.51
#